data_AF-A0A962GQ90-F1
#
_entry.id   AF-A0A962GQ90-F1
#
_cell.length_a   1.000
_cell.length_b   1.000
_cell.length_c   1.000
_cell.angle_alpha   90.00
_cell.angle_beta   90.00
_cell.angle_gamma   90.00
#
_symmetry.space_group_name_H-M   'P 1'
#
loop_
_entity.id
_entity.type
_entity.pdbx_description
1 polymer ?
#
loop_
_entity_poly.entity_id
_entity_poly.type
_entity_poly.pdbx_seq_one_letter_code
_entity_poly.pdbx_strand_id
1 'polypeptide(L)'
;MPFVNYSTKEINCTVGYFGPAVAARLRSQQLMHAGLRPMDRSKILSIGNSSGQVQQFDFLAYEIGTLRGMPFRAHLYCSDYEGINVVEHSRLNRIDGIIFVASTDPARMA
;
A
#
# COMPACT_ATOMS: atom_id res chain seq x y z
N MET A 1 9.18 -9.50 -6.27
CA MET A 1 8.70 -10.30 -7.43
C MET A 1 7.31 -10.80 -7.07
N PRO A 2 6.31 -10.59 -7.96
CA PRO A 2 4.92 -10.83 -7.61
C PRO A 2 4.68 -12.29 -7.29
N PHE A 3 3.88 -12.54 -6.25
CA PHE A 3 3.60 -13.88 -5.76
C PHE A 3 2.49 -14.52 -6.60
N VAL A 4 2.85 -15.57 -7.32
CA VAL A 4 1.92 -16.34 -8.16
C VAL A 4 1.49 -17.59 -7.41
N ASN A 5 0.21 -17.64 -7.00
CA ASN A 5 -0.38 -18.80 -6.38
C ASN A 5 -1.07 -19.67 -7.44
N TYR A 6 -0.42 -20.76 -7.83
CA TYR A 6 -0.95 -21.69 -8.83
C TYR A 6 -2.13 -22.52 -8.33
N SER A 7 -2.21 -22.77 -7.01
CA SER A 7 -3.30 -23.55 -6.41
C SER A 7 -4.61 -22.76 -6.43
N THR A 8 -4.57 -21.46 -6.08
CA THR A 8 -5.75 -20.58 -6.14
C THR A 8 -5.93 -19.89 -7.48
N LYS A 9 -4.96 -20.02 -8.39
CA LYS A 9 -4.88 -19.31 -9.67
C LYS A 9 -4.90 -17.79 -9.54
N GLU A 10 -4.23 -17.24 -8.52
CA GLU A 10 -4.18 -15.79 -8.26
C GLU A 10 -2.75 -15.24 -8.41
N ILE A 11 -2.65 -14.03 -8.95
CA ILE A 11 -1.41 -13.25 -8.97
C ILE A 11 -1.55 -12.13 -7.95
N ASN A 12 -0.62 -12.06 -7.00
CA ASN A 12 -0.60 -11.06 -5.95
C ASN A 12 0.63 -10.15 -6.11
N CYS A 13 0.39 -8.84 -6.22
CA CYS A 13 1.43 -7.83 -6.36
C CYS A 13 1.36 -6.86 -5.18
N THR A 14 2.45 -6.69 -4.43
CA THR A 14 2.46 -5.77 -3.28
C THR A 14 3.07 -4.43 -3.67
N VAL A 15 2.37 -3.33 -3.44
CA VAL A 15 2.82 -1.97 -3.75
C VAL A 15 2.83 -1.11 -2.49
N GLY A 16 3.96 -0.46 -2.21
CA GLY A 16 4.10 0.41 -1.04
C GLY A 16 4.03 1.89 -1.38
N TYR A 17 3.35 2.66 -0.54
CA TYR A 17 3.32 4.12 -0.53
C TYR A 17 4.46 4.64 0.35
N PHE A 18 5.40 5.36 -0.27
CA PHE A 18 6.57 5.95 0.36
C PHE A 18 6.61 7.45 0.07
N GLY A 19 7.42 8.18 0.83
CA GLY A 19 7.51 9.64 0.74
C GLY A 19 7.64 10.29 2.11
N PRO A 20 7.96 11.59 2.15
CA PRO A 20 8.09 12.30 3.40
C PRO A 20 6.74 12.33 4.15
N ALA A 21 6.80 12.44 5.48
CA ALA A 21 5.61 12.38 6.33
C ALA A 21 4.56 13.44 5.97
N VAL A 22 5.02 14.60 5.55
CA VAL A 22 4.20 15.72 5.09
C VAL A 22 3.47 15.48 3.76
N ALA A 23 3.83 14.45 2.99
CA ALA A 23 3.27 14.20 1.66
C ALA A 23 1.87 13.56 1.65
N ALA A 24 1.19 13.48 2.81
CA ALA A 24 -0.18 12.99 2.91
C ALA A 24 -0.41 11.60 2.29
N ARG A 25 0.57 10.69 2.44
CA ARG A 25 0.57 9.32 1.87
C ARG A 25 -0.70 8.54 2.19
N LEU A 26 -1.07 8.47 3.47
CA LEU A 26 -2.27 7.77 3.95
C LEU A 26 -3.55 8.34 3.31
N ARG A 27 -3.64 9.68 3.23
CA ARG A 27 -4.77 10.36 2.59
C ARG A 27 -4.84 10.04 1.09
N SER A 28 -3.70 9.96 0.40
CA SER A 28 -3.65 9.56 -1.00
C SER A 28 -4.19 8.14 -1.21
N GLN A 29 -3.83 7.20 -0.34
CA GLN A 29 -4.34 5.83 -0.41
C GLN A 29 -5.86 5.78 -0.14
N GLN A 30 -6.33 6.51 0.88
CA GLN A 30 -7.75 6.58 1.22
C GLN A 30 -8.60 7.24 0.12
N LEU A 31 -8.10 8.31 -0.50
CA LEU A 31 -8.76 8.96 -1.64
C LEU A 31 -8.88 8.01 -2.83
N MET A 32 -7.81 7.27 -3.13
CA MET A 32 -7.86 6.29 -4.21
C MET A 32 -8.84 5.16 -3.88
N HIS A 33 -8.81 4.61 -2.67
CA HIS A 33 -9.79 3.61 -2.21
C HIS A 33 -11.25 4.09 -2.35
N ALA A 34 -11.50 5.34 -1.96
CA ALA A 34 -12.83 5.95 -2.06
C ALA A 34 -13.32 6.05 -3.51
N GLY A 35 -12.40 6.31 -4.45
CA GLY A 35 -12.68 6.42 -5.89
C GLY A 35 -12.85 5.09 -6.64
N LEU A 36 -12.48 3.95 -6.04
CA LEU A 36 -12.68 2.63 -6.64
C LEU A 36 -14.14 2.21 -6.64
N ARG A 37 -14.54 1.43 -7.66
CA ARG A 37 -15.87 0.80 -7.70
C ARG A 37 -16.06 -0.09 -6.47
N PRO A 38 -17.21 -0.04 -5.78
CA PRO A 38 -17.43 -0.82 -4.56
C PRO A 38 -17.23 -2.33 -4.72
N MET A 39 -17.47 -2.88 -5.93
CA MET A 39 -17.30 -4.30 -6.24
C MET A 39 -15.83 -4.73 -6.34
N ASP A 40 -14.93 -3.80 -6.64
CA ASP A 40 -13.52 -4.13 -6.90
C ASP A 40 -12.61 -3.87 -5.70
N ARG A 41 -13.12 -3.20 -4.65
CA ARG A 41 -12.33 -2.77 -3.49
C ARG A 41 -12.59 -3.65 -2.28
N SER A 42 -11.52 -4.13 -1.63
CA SER A 42 -11.63 -4.79 -0.33
C SER A 42 -11.95 -3.80 0.80
N LYS A 43 -12.35 -4.34 1.96
CA LYS A 43 -12.34 -3.56 3.21
C LYS A 43 -10.90 -3.17 3.54
N ILE A 44 -10.73 -1.94 4.03
CA ILE A 44 -9.47 -1.49 4.61
C ILE A 44 -9.31 -2.22 5.95
N LEU A 45 -8.20 -2.94 6.11
CA LEU A 45 -7.84 -3.57 7.37
C LEU A 45 -6.75 -2.73 8.04
N SER A 46 -7.08 -2.10 9.18
CA SER A 46 -6.14 -1.32 9.99
C SER A 46 -5.63 -2.15 11.17
N ILE A 47 -4.33 -2.42 11.24
CA ILE A 47 -3.69 -3.20 12.31
C ILE A 47 -2.79 -2.25 13.12
N GLY A 48 -3.11 -1.98 14.39
CA GLY A 48 -2.25 -1.21 15.29
C GLY A 48 -1.34 -2.10 16.15
N ASN A 49 -0.18 -1.58 16.56
CA ASN A 49 0.68 -2.26 17.54
C ASN A 49 0.22 -1.96 18.98
N SER A 50 0.43 -2.93 19.87
CA SER A 50 0.09 -2.88 21.30
C SER A 50 0.89 -1.85 22.12
N SER A 51 1.87 -1.17 21.52
CA SER A 51 2.72 -0.16 22.17
C SER A 51 2.16 1.27 22.12
N GLY A 52 0.91 1.48 21.70
CA GLY A 52 0.25 2.79 21.69
C GLY A 52 0.61 3.70 20.51
N GLN A 53 1.58 3.31 19.68
CA GLN A 53 1.76 3.88 18.34
C GLN A 53 0.85 3.11 17.39
N VAL A 54 -0.27 3.73 17.01
CA VAL A 54 -1.19 3.19 16.00
C VAL A 54 -0.44 3.27 14.67
N GLN A 55 0.33 2.24 14.35
CA GLN A 55 0.94 2.12 13.03
C GLN A 55 -0.18 1.68 12.08
N GLN A 56 -0.94 2.63 11.55
CA GLN A 56 -2.11 2.30 10.76
C GLN A 56 -1.67 1.74 9.41
N PHE A 57 -1.69 0.41 9.29
CA PHE A 57 -1.50 -0.25 7.99
C PHE A 57 -2.84 -0.30 7.28
N ASP A 58 -2.97 0.26 6.09
CA ASP A 58 -4.17 0.06 5.28
C ASP A 58 -3.86 -1.00 4.22
N PHE A 59 -4.47 -2.19 4.37
CA PHE A 59 -4.40 -3.24 3.34
C PHE A 59 -5.57 -3.06 2.37
N LEU A 60 -5.27 -2.77 1.11
CA LEU A 60 -6.26 -2.76 0.04
C LEU A 60 -5.88 -3.82 -0.99
N ALA A 61 -6.73 -4.84 -1.13
CA ALA A 61 -6.72 -5.72 -2.29
C ALA A 61 -7.66 -5.14 -3.36
N TYR A 62 -7.08 -4.80 -4.50
CA TYR A 62 -7.81 -4.34 -5.68
C TYR A 62 -7.67 -5.35 -6.81
N GLU A 63 -8.80 -5.80 -7.36
CA GLU A 63 -8.81 -6.66 -8.54
C GLU A 63 -8.73 -5.81 -9.80
N ILE A 64 -7.58 -5.85 -10.47
CA ILE A 64 -7.33 -5.04 -11.68
C ILE A 64 -7.84 -5.76 -12.94
N GLY A 65 -8.27 -7.01 -12.79
CA GLY A 65 -8.76 -7.88 -13.84
C GLY A 65 -8.03 -9.21 -13.86
N THR A 66 -7.97 -9.84 -15.03
CA THR A 66 -7.28 -11.12 -15.21
C THR A 66 -6.04 -10.96 -16.08
N LEU A 67 -4.94 -11.58 -15.67
CA LEU A 67 -3.71 -11.67 -16.44
C LEU A 67 -3.45 -13.15 -16.72
N ARG A 68 -3.41 -13.53 -18.01
CA ARG A 68 -3.24 -14.93 -18.45
C ARG A 68 -4.26 -15.89 -17.83
N GLY A 69 -5.50 -15.44 -17.64
CA GLY A 69 -6.57 -16.24 -17.06
C GLY A 69 -6.48 -16.42 -15.53
N MET A 70 -5.58 -15.69 -14.86
CA MET A 70 -5.47 -15.64 -13.41
C MET A 70 -5.95 -14.26 -12.91
N PRO A 71 -6.89 -14.17 -11.95
CA PRO A 71 -7.18 -12.92 -11.25
C PRO A 71 -5.91 -12.26 -10.70
N PHE A 72 -5.77 -10.95 -10.97
CA PHE A 72 -4.65 -10.13 -10.53
C PHE A 72 -5.09 -9.19 -9.41
N ARG A 73 -4.48 -9.37 -8.23
CA ARG A 73 -4.72 -8.56 -7.04
C ARG A 73 -3.50 -7.72 -6.71
N ALA A 74 -3.71 -6.41 -6.63
CA ALA A 74 -2.73 -5.50 -6.06
C ALA A 74 -3.03 -5.29 -4.57
N HIS A 75 -2.02 -5.50 -3.73
CA HIS A 75 -2.03 -5.24 -2.31
C HIS A 75 -1.30 -3.94 -2.03
N LEU A 76 -2.04 -2.92 -1.63
CA LEU A 76 -1.45 -1.62 -1.31
C LEU A 76 -1.11 -1.52 0.16
N TYR A 77 0.00 -0.86 0.43
CA TYR A 77 0.55 -0.70 1.75
C TYR A 77 0.97 0.75 1.99
N CYS A 78 0.59 1.33 3.12
CA CYS A 78 1.13 2.59 3.61
C CYS A 78 1.47 2.46 5.09
N SER A 79 2.53 3.15 5.52
CA SER A 79 2.82 3.42 6.93
C SER A 79 2.82 4.92 7.15
N ASP A 80 2.33 5.32 8.32
CA ASP A 80 2.31 6.69 8.84
C ASP A 80 3.62 7.10 9.55
N TYR A 81 4.65 6.26 9.52
CA TYR A 81 5.88 6.50 10.26
C TYR A 81 6.75 7.60 9.61
N GLU A 82 7.33 8.48 10.43
CA GLU A 82 8.32 9.48 10.02
C GLU A 82 9.73 8.86 10.06
N GLY A 83 10.18 8.27 8.95
CA GLY A 83 11.56 7.80 8.76
C GLY A 83 11.68 6.38 8.20
N ILE A 84 12.80 6.06 7.56
CA ILE A 84 13.08 4.69 7.10
C ILE A 84 13.58 3.89 8.31
N ASN A 85 12.68 3.17 8.98
CA ASN A 85 13.07 2.26 10.06
C ASN A 85 13.45 0.88 9.47
N VAL A 86 14.11 0.04 10.27
CA VAL A 86 14.50 -1.35 9.91
C VAL A 86 13.30 -2.17 9.41
N VAL A 87 12.10 -1.87 9.92
CA VAL A 87 10.83 -2.49 9.48
C VAL A 87 10.47 -2.11 8.04
N GLU A 88 10.69 -0.87 7.63
CA GLU A 88 10.48 -0.45 6.23
C GLU A 88 11.52 -1.11 5.31
N HIS A 89 12.79 -1.20 5.73
CA HIS A 89 13.83 -1.90 4.97
C HIS A 89 13.52 -3.39 4.75
N SER A 90 13.08 -4.11 5.78
CA SER A 90 12.71 -5.52 5.65
C SER A 90 11.47 -5.72 4.76
N ARG A 91 10.54 -4.76 4.77
CA ARG A 91 9.34 -4.77 3.91
C ARG A 91 9.64 -4.40 2.46
N LEU A 92 10.56 -3.47 2.21
CA LEU A 92 11.02 -3.10 0.87
C LEU A 92 11.52 -4.32 0.08
N ASN A 93 12.16 -5.28 0.76
CA ASN A 93 12.60 -6.54 0.13
C ASN A 93 11.45 -7.43 -0.38
N ARG A 94 10.20 -7.15 0.02
CA ARG A 94 9.00 -7.92 -0.33
C ARG A 94 8.01 -7.14 -1.18
N ILE A 95 8.36 -5.93 -1.59
CA ILE A 95 7.50 -5.07 -2.42
C ILE A 95 7.82 -5.27 -3.90
N ASP A 96 6.78 -5.25 -4.74
CA ASP A 96 6.85 -5.40 -6.19
C ASP A 96 6.82 -4.05 -6.91
N GLY A 97 6.32 -3.00 -6.25
CA GLY A 97 6.26 -1.65 -6.80
C GLY A 97 6.20 -0.56 -5.73
N ILE A 98 6.68 0.62 -6.07
CA ILE A 98 6.75 1.78 -5.16
C ILE A 98 5.90 2.91 -5.73
N ILE A 99 5.03 3.49 -4.91
CA ILE A 99 4.38 4.77 -5.15
C ILE A 99 5.06 5.79 -4.25
N PHE A 100 5.85 6.69 -4.85
CA PHE A 100 6.45 7.79 -4.11
C PHE A 100 5.54 9.01 -4.15
N VAL A 101 5.05 9.43 -2.99
CA VAL A 101 4.21 10.62 -2.84
C VAL A 101 5.09 11.77 -2.39
N ALA A 102 5.15 12.83 -3.18
CA ALA A 102 5.87 14.05 -2.86
C ALA A 102 4.88 15.16 -2.45
N SER A 103 5.27 15.98 -1.47
CA SER A 103 4.58 17.23 -1.19
C SER A 103 4.94 18.26 -2.25
N THR A 104 3.99 19.09 -2.66
CA THR A 104 4.25 20.27 -3.50
C THR A 104 4.40 21.57 -2.69
N ASP A 105 4.23 21.49 -1.36
CA ASP A 105 4.34 22.64 -0.45
C ASP A 105 5.81 23.07 -0.27
N PRO A 106 6.23 24.24 -0.79
CA PRO A 106 7.60 24.72 -0.69
C PRO A 106 8.05 24.93 0.76
N ALA A 107 7.12 25.26 1.66
CA ALA A 107 7.44 25.48 3.08
C ALA A 107 7.79 24.18 3.81
N ARG A 108 7.55 23.03 3.19
CA ARG A 108 7.78 21.68 3.75
C ARG A 108 8.82 20.88 2.98
N MET A 109 9.58 21.52 2.08
CA MET A 109 10.65 20.92 1.27
C MET A 109 12.07 21.20 1.81
N ALA A 110 12.19 21.81 2.99
CA ALA A 110 13.46 22.20 3.61
C ALA A 110 14.07 21.09 4.49
#